data_AF-A0AAP0C769-F1
#
_entry.id   AF-A0AAP0C769-F1
#
_cell.length_a   1.000
_cell.length_b   1.000
_cell.length_c   1.000
_cell.angle_alpha   90.00
_cell.angle_beta   90.00
_cell.angle_gamma   90.00
#
_symmetry.space_group_name_H-M   'P 1'
#
loop_
_entity.id
_entity.type
_entity.pdbx_description
1 polymer ?
#
loop_
_entity_poly.entity_id
_entity_poly.type
_entity_poly.pdbx_seq_one_letter_code
_entity_poly.pdbx_strand_id
1 'polypeptide(L)'
;MAKGVFGNKPTPISIYASLLHFYRRLKQSRVYPMADDDNPSQYVKLNKLQAPVEIDSRELNQPVEVPQLNVQKCEGCGQALPESFEPPAIEPWTTGIFDCAEDRESCRTGLFCPCVLFGRNYEASRDDYASATVPCVLHAVFVEGGLAVAATVAAFNGLIDPMASYYLCEGLLFSWWLCGAYTSIVRLMLHNKYHLENEPCDPCLVHCCLHWCALCQEHREMKARLSDNFVMPMTLVNAPPVQQMNPAQE
;
A
#
# COMPACT_ATOMS: atom_id res chain seq x y z
N MET A 1 8.79 35.43 -46.28
CA MET A 1 9.71 34.85 -45.26
C MET A 1 8.90 34.54 -44.01
N ALA A 2 8.39 33.31 -43.88
CA ALA A 2 7.75 32.84 -42.65
C ALA A 2 8.83 32.19 -41.78
N LYS A 3 9.17 32.79 -40.64
CA LYS A 3 10.03 32.17 -39.63
C LYS A 3 9.18 31.12 -38.90
N GLY A 4 9.56 29.86 -39.03
CA GLY A 4 8.91 28.73 -38.39
C GLY A 4 9.00 28.84 -36.86
N VAL A 5 7.86 28.61 -36.22
CA VAL A 5 7.72 28.40 -34.78
C VAL A 5 8.43 27.09 -34.44
N PHE A 6 9.70 27.16 -34.02
CA PHE A 6 10.32 26.05 -33.31
C PHE A 6 9.69 25.99 -31.92
N GLY A 7 8.73 25.07 -31.76
CA GLY A 7 8.27 24.67 -30.43
C GLY A 7 9.47 24.16 -29.63
N ASN A 8 9.71 24.75 -28.46
CA ASN A 8 10.76 24.32 -27.55
C ASN A 8 10.56 22.83 -27.24
N LYS A 9 11.51 21.99 -27.67
CA LYS A 9 11.54 20.58 -27.24
C LYS A 9 11.77 20.56 -25.73
N PRO A 10 10.93 19.87 -24.93
CA PRO A 10 11.12 19.80 -23.49
C PRO A 10 12.49 19.20 -23.18
N THR A 11 13.23 19.82 -22.27
CA THR A 11 14.54 19.33 -21.83
C THR A 11 14.35 18.09 -20.94
N PRO A 12 15.31 17.14 -20.92
CA PRO A 12 15.23 15.93 -20.11
C PRO A 12 14.97 16.24 -18.61
N ILE A 13 15.54 17.32 -18.08
CA ILE A 13 15.33 17.80 -16.70
C ILE A 13 13.84 18.08 -16.41
N SER A 14 13.11 18.67 -17.37
CA SER A 14 11.69 18.95 -17.22
C SER A 14 10.85 17.68 -17.14
N ILE A 15 11.25 16.63 -17.86
CA ILE A 15 10.58 15.34 -17.84
C ILE A 15 10.81 14.70 -16.46
N TYR A 16 12.07 14.53 -16.03
CA TYR A 16 12.39 13.95 -14.72
C TYR A 16 11.68 14.65 -13.54
N ALA A 17 11.55 15.98 -13.57
CA ALA A 17 10.81 16.74 -12.55
C ALA A 17 9.31 16.43 -12.55
N SER A 18 8.67 16.38 -13.73
CA SER A 18 7.25 15.99 -13.86
C SER A 18 7.00 14.55 -13.39
N LEU A 19 7.97 13.66 -13.59
CA LEU A 19 7.87 12.25 -13.19
C LEU A 19 8.04 12.04 -11.69
N LEU A 20 9.00 12.74 -11.07
CA LEU A 20 9.14 12.74 -9.62
C LEU A 20 7.86 13.29 -8.95
N HIS A 21 7.22 14.28 -9.57
CA HIS A 21 5.96 14.84 -9.11
C HIS A 21 4.78 13.87 -9.29
N PHE A 22 4.70 13.16 -10.42
CA PHE A 22 3.69 12.11 -10.65
C PHE A 22 3.85 10.94 -9.66
N TYR A 23 5.08 10.50 -9.40
CA TYR A 23 5.38 9.48 -8.41
C TYR A 23 5.03 9.91 -6.99
N ARG A 24 5.39 11.14 -6.58
CA ARG A 24 4.96 11.70 -5.29
C ARG A 24 3.44 11.72 -5.17
N ARG A 25 2.70 12.08 -6.23
CA ARG A 25 1.23 12.00 -6.22
C ARG A 25 0.69 10.58 -6.12
N LEU A 26 1.27 9.60 -6.85
CA LEU A 26 0.86 8.20 -6.76
C LEU A 26 1.11 7.61 -5.36
N LYS A 27 2.28 7.90 -4.76
CA LYS A 27 2.62 7.50 -3.39
C LYS A 27 1.69 8.16 -2.38
N GLN A 28 1.40 9.46 -2.52
CA GLN A 28 0.60 10.21 -1.56
C GLN A 28 -0.91 9.93 -1.65
N SER A 29 -1.44 9.60 -2.83
CA SER A 29 -2.87 9.27 -3.01
C SER A 29 -3.30 7.92 -2.45
N ARG A 30 -2.36 7.02 -2.10
CA ARG A 30 -2.69 5.67 -1.60
C ARG A 30 -2.06 5.28 -0.26
N VAL A 31 -1.03 6.01 0.21
CA VAL A 31 -0.30 5.63 1.43
C VAL A 31 -0.77 6.42 2.67
N TYR A 32 -1.46 7.55 2.51
CA TYR A 32 -1.94 8.34 3.65
C TYR A 32 -3.34 8.92 3.36
N PRO A 33 -4.42 8.49 4.04
CA PRO A 33 -5.49 9.44 4.30
C PRO A 33 -4.83 10.60 5.06
N MET A 34 -4.97 11.83 4.57
CA MET A 34 -4.44 12.98 5.28
C MET A 34 -5.11 13.01 6.65
N ALA A 35 -4.32 12.79 7.71
CA ALA A 35 -4.71 13.22 9.04
C ALA A 35 -4.78 14.75 8.96
N ASP A 36 -6.00 15.29 8.91
CA ASP A 36 -6.23 16.70 9.18
C ASP A 36 -5.85 16.91 10.65
N ASP A 37 -4.63 17.42 10.86
CA ASP A 37 -4.13 17.85 12.15
C ASP A 37 -4.75 19.22 12.48
N ASP A 38 -6.08 19.25 12.60
CA ASP A 38 -6.84 20.34 13.16
C ASP A 38 -7.68 19.73 14.29
N ASN A 39 -7.12 19.71 15.50
CA ASN A 39 -7.86 19.45 16.72
C ASN A 39 -8.44 20.79 17.21
N PRO A 40 -9.70 21.16 16.86
CA PRO A 40 -10.33 22.29 17.53
C PRO A 40 -10.59 21.86 18.98
N SER A 41 -9.89 22.50 19.91
CA SER A 41 -10.14 22.35 21.35
C SER A 41 -11.64 22.51 21.64
N GLN A 42 -12.32 21.40 21.92
CA GLN A 42 -13.75 21.41 22.20
C GLN A 42 -13.96 21.87 23.65
N TYR A 43 -14.32 23.14 23.81
CA TYR A 43 -14.69 23.68 25.12
C TYR A 43 -16.00 23.05 25.59
N VAL A 44 -15.95 22.30 26.69
CA VAL A 44 -17.14 21.80 27.38
C VAL A 44 -17.87 22.96 28.05
N LYS A 45 -19.14 23.15 27.72
CA LYS A 45 -20.00 24.18 28.32
C LYS A 45 -20.50 23.66 29.68
N LEU A 46 -19.94 24.17 30.77
CA LEU A 46 -20.36 23.83 32.13
C LEU A 46 -21.75 24.43 32.43
N ASN A 47 -22.73 23.58 32.71
CA ASN A 47 -24.01 24.02 33.26
C ASN A 47 -23.85 24.30 34.76
N LYS A 48 -24.45 25.41 35.20
CA LYS A 48 -24.29 26.05 36.52
C LYS A 48 -25.04 25.30 37.64
N LEU A 49 -24.73 24.02 37.84
CA LEU A 49 -25.27 23.21 38.95
C LEU A 49 -24.16 22.38 39.61
N GLN A 50 -23.09 23.03 40.07
CA GLN A 50 -22.20 22.44 41.07
C GLN A 50 -22.13 23.38 42.28
N ALA A 51 -22.40 22.83 43.47
CA ALA A 51 -22.29 23.52 44.74
C ALA A 51 -20.83 23.96 45.00
N PRO A 52 -20.58 25.02 45.81
CA PRO A 52 -19.24 25.56 45.99
C PRO A 52 -18.34 24.53 46.67
N VAL A 53 -17.34 24.04 45.94
CA VAL A 53 -16.19 23.36 46.52
C VAL A 53 -15.19 24.44 46.94
N GLU A 54 -14.66 24.34 48.15
CA GLU A 54 -13.66 25.26 48.68
C GLU A 54 -12.32 24.97 47.96
N ILE A 55 -11.89 25.88 47.09
CA ILE A 55 -10.70 25.71 46.24
C ILE A 55 -9.54 26.48 46.90
N ASP A 56 -8.49 25.77 47.33
CA ASP A 56 -7.22 26.37 47.74
C ASP A 56 -6.56 27.08 46.54
N SER A 57 -6.16 28.34 46.74
CA SER A 57 -5.65 29.23 45.68
C SER A 57 -4.32 28.77 45.08
N ARG A 58 -3.68 27.72 45.62
CA ARG A 58 -2.43 27.15 45.11
C ARG A 58 -2.58 26.14 43.96
N GLU A 59 -3.78 25.66 43.67
CA GLU A 59 -3.99 24.63 42.61
C GLU A 59 -4.60 25.19 41.31
N LEU A 60 -4.88 26.50 41.26
CA LEU A 60 -5.68 27.11 40.19
C LEU A 60 -5.01 27.18 38.80
N ASN A 61 -3.76 26.72 38.68
CA ASN A 61 -3.00 26.69 37.43
C ASN A 61 -2.37 25.32 37.13
N GLN A 62 -2.76 24.27 37.85
CA GLN A 62 -2.34 22.93 37.47
C GLN A 62 -3.19 22.44 36.28
N PRO A 63 -2.57 21.86 35.25
CA PRO A 63 -3.32 21.20 34.17
C PRO A 63 -4.17 20.11 34.79
N VAL A 64 -5.48 20.20 34.63
CA VAL A 64 -6.37 19.11 35.01
C VAL A 64 -6.14 17.98 34.01
N GLU A 65 -5.44 16.93 34.42
CA GLU A 65 -5.42 15.67 33.67
C GLU A 65 -6.82 15.07 33.72
N VAL A 66 -7.55 15.19 32.62
CA VAL A 66 -8.83 14.51 32.45
C VAL A 66 -8.53 13.14 31.84
N PRO A 67 -8.67 12.02 32.58
CA PRO A 67 -8.36 10.69 32.04
C PRO A 67 -9.17 10.34 30.78
N GLN A 68 -10.36 10.95 30.64
CA GLN A 68 -11.24 10.82 29.48
C GLN A 68 -10.68 11.45 28.19
N LEU A 69 -9.62 12.26 28.28
CA LEU A 69 -9.00 12.90 27.12
C LEU A 69 -7.90 12.02 26.49
N ASN A 70 -7.33 11.07 27.24
CA ASN A 70 -6.24 10.20 26.78
C ASN A 70 -6.70 8.80 26.35
N VAL A 71 -7.99 8.66 26.02
CA VAL A 71 -8.56 7.40 25.53
C VAL A 71 -8.17 7.26 24.06
N GLN A 72 -7.54 6.15 23.69
CA GLN A 72 -7.22 5.86 22.29
C GLN A 72 -8.52 5.82 21.49
N LYS A 73 -8.56 6.53 20.35
CA LYS A 73 -9.74 6.61 19.50
C LYS A 73 -9.45 5.92 18.17
N CYS A 74 -10.45 5.26 17.62
CA CYS A 74 -10.39 4.72 16.27
C CYS A 74 -10.22 5.87 15.26
N GLU A 75 -9.22 5.80 14.40
CA GLU A 75 -8.93 6.82 13.39
C GLU A 75 -10.09 7.00 12.38
N GLY A 76 -10.86 5.94 12.11
CA GLY A 76 -11.97 6.00 11.14
C GLY A 76 -13.27 6.58 11.72
N CYS A 77 -13.70 6.10 12.89
CA CYS A 77 -15.01 6.44 13.46
C CYS A 77 -14.94 7.32 14.71
N GLY A 78 -13.76 7.62 15.25
CA GLY A 78 -13.55 8.46 16.43
C GLY A 78 -14.01 7.85 17.75
N GLN A 79 -14.46 6.59 17.75
CA GLN A 79 -14.92 5.89 18.95
C GLN A 79 -13.75 5.56 19.87
N ALA A 80 -14.00 5.64 21.18
CA ALA A 80 -13.06 5.15 22.20
C ALA A 80 -12.81 3.65 22.01
N LEU A 81 -11.54 3.28 21.85
CA LEU A 81 -11.10 1.90 21.78
C LEU A 81 -11.14 1.29 23.19
N PRO A 82 -11.54 0.02 23.33
CA PRO A 82 -11.50 -0.67 24.62
C PRO A 82 -10.06 -0.76 25.12
N GLU A 83 -9.86 -0.80 26.44
CA GLU A 83 -8.53 -0.88 27.07
C GLU A 83 -7.77 -2.17 26.71
N SER A 84 -8.49 -3.21 26.26
CA SER A 84 -7.92 -4.45 25.72
C SER A 84 -7.53 -4.36 24.24
N PHE A 85 -7.67 -3.20 23.60
CA PHE A 85 -7.27 -3.02 22.21
C PHE A 85 -5.75 -2.96 22.12
N GLU A 86 -5.14 -4.02 21.59
CA GLU A 86 -3.77 -3.97 21.12
C GLU A 86 -3.80 -3.59 19.64
N PRO A 87 -3.00 -2.59 19.20
CA PRO A 87 -2.85 -2.32 17.79
C PRO A 87 -2.32 -3.58 17.09
N PRO A 88 -2.71 -3.83 15.82
CA PRO A 88 -2.21 -4.99 15.10
C PRO A 88 -0.68 -4.99 15.13
N ALA A 89 -0.10 -6.12 15.55
CA ALA A 89 1.34 -6.26 15.64
C ALA A 89 1.95 -6.02 14.26
N ILE A 90 3.07 -5.30 14.21
CA ILE A 90 3.84 -5.15 12.98
C ILE A 90 4.50 -6.50 12.70
N GLU A 91 4.09 -7.18 11.64
CA GLU A 91 4.57 -8.53 11.33
C GLU A 91 5.68 -8.50 10.27
N PRO A 92 6.75 -9.29 10.42
CA PRO A 92 7.73 -9.41 9.35
C PRO A 92 7.16 -10.20 8.16
N TRP A 93 7.79 -10.06 6.98
CA TRP A 93 7.57 -10.97 5.87
C TRP A 93 7.88 -12.40 6.31
N THR A 94 6.96 -13.34 6.05
CA THR A 94 7.20 -14.78 6.32
C THR A 94 7.99 -15.44 5.20
N THR A 95 7.99 -14.82 4.02
CA THR A 95 8.65 -15.31 2.81
C THR A 95 9.85 -14.45 2.43
N GLY A 96 10.99 -15.09 2.13
CA GLY A 96 12.20 -14.38 1.72
C GLY A 96 12.17 -13.94 0.24
N ILE A 97 12.79 -12.80 -0.05
CA ILE A 97 12.84 -12.24 -1.42
C ILE A 97 13.54 -13.17 -2.41
N PHE A 98 14.60 -13.89 -2.00
CA PHE A 98 15.36 -14.79 -2.89
C PHE A 98 14.83 -16.22 -2.93
N ASP A 99 13.79 -16.56 -2.15
CA ASP A 99 13.29 -17.93 -2.01
C ASP A 99 12.25 -18.31 -3.07
N CYS A 100 12.40 -17.79 -4.29
CA CYS A 100 11.44 -17.99 -5.38
C CYS A 100 11.17 -19.47 -5.69
N ALA A 101 12.19 -20.32 -5.50
CA ALA A 101 12.12 -21.75 -5.84
C ALA A 101 11.35 -22.61 -4.83
N GLU A 102 10.93 -22.06 -3.68
CA GLU A 102 10.12 -22.78 -2.69
C GLU A 102 8.74 -23.17 -3.26
N ASP A 103 8.14 -22.30 -4.07
CA ASP A 103 6.92 -22.59 -4.82
C ASP A 103 7.22 -22.72 -6.31
N ARG A 104 7.39 -23.97 -6.77
CA ARG A 104 7.74 -24.27 -8.17
C ARG A 104 6.70 -23.76 -9.17
N GLU A 105 5.43 -23.77 -8.83
CA GLU A 105 4.36 -23.34 -9.74
C GLU A 105 4.35 -21.82 -9.87
N SER A 106 4.46 -21.10 -8.76
CA SER A 106 4.61 -19.63 -8.78
C SER A 106 5.90 -19.21 -9.49
N CYS A 107 6.99 -19.92 -9.22
CA CYS A 107 8.29 -19.70 -9.87
C CYS A 107 8.20 -19.90 -11.39
N ARG A 108 7.60 -21.00 -11.84
CA ARG A 108 7.44 -21.23 -13.29
C ARG A 108 6.51 -20.21 -13.92
N THR A 109 5.37 -19.95 -13.28
CA THR A 109 4.35 -19.05 -13.80
C THR A 109 4.94 -17.69 -14.04
N GLY A 110 5.62 -17.15 -13.04
CA GLY A 110 6.13 -15.82 -13.26
C GLY A 110 7.34 -15.79 -14.20
N LEU A 111 8.16 -16.85 -14.32
CA LEU A 111 9.36 -16.80 -15.16
C LEU A 111 8.96 -16.72 -16.64
N PHE A 112 7.89 -17.43 -17.00
CA PHE A 112 7.38 -17.48 -18.37
C PHE A 112 6.18 -16.56 -18.61
N CYS A 113 5.46 -16.16 -17.56
CA CYS A 113 4.24 -15.35 -17.61
C CYS A 113 4.12 -14.45 -16.35
N PRO A 114 5.07 -13.51 -16.12
CA PRO A 114 5.06 -12.64 -14.93
C PRO A 114 3.82 -11.74 -14.87
N CYS A 115 3.27 -11.35 -16.02
CA CYS A 115 2.04 -10.57 -16.09
C CYS A 115 0.82 -11.29 -15.49
N VAL A 116 0.72 -12.61 -15.69
CA VAL A 116 -0.33 -13.45 -15.10
C VAL A 116 -0.14 -13.56 -13.60
N LEU A 117 1.11 -13.76 -13.15
CA LEU A 117 1.41 -13.81 -11.72
C LEU A 117 1.08 -12.48 -11.04
N PHE A 118 1.48 -11.36 -11.64
CA PHE A 118 1.14 -10.03 -11.14
C PHE A 118 -0.37 -9.77 -11.12
N GLY A 119 -1.10 -10.15 -12.18
CA GLY A 119 -2.56 -10.00 -12.23
C GLY A 119 -3.26 -10.77 -11.11
N ARG A 120 -2.83 -12.01 -10.85
CA ARG A 120 -3.32 -12.83 -9.72
C ARG A 120 -2.97 -12.21 -8.37
N ASN A 121 -1.76 -11.68 -8.23
CA ASN A 121 -1.34 -11.00 -7.02
C ASN A 121 -2.19 -9.76 -6.74
N TYR A 122 -2.44 -8.95 -7.78
CA TYR A 122 -3.29 -7.77 -7.68
C TYR A 122 -4.71 -8.13 -7.26
N GLU A 123 -5.31 -9.13 -7.90
CA GLU A 123 -6.65 -9.63 -7.57
C GLU A 123 -6.72 -10.14 -6.12
N ALA A 124 -5.73 -10.92 -5.66
CA ALA A 124 -5.70 -11.47 -4.30
C ALA A 124 -5.41 -10.42 -3.21
N SER A 125 -4.65 -9.37 -3.54
CA SER A 125 -4.31 -8.30 -2.60
C SER A 125 -5.49 -7.38 -2.27
N ARG A 126 -6.55 -7.41 -3.10
CA ARG A 126 -7.70 -6.54 -2.99
C ARG A 126 -8.90 -7.26 -2.36
N ASP A 127 -9.64 -6.55 -1.54
CA ASP A 127 -10.84 -7.09 -0.88
C ASP A 127 -12.11 -6.93 -1.75
N ASP A 128 -12.07 -6.03 -2.74
CA ASP A 128 -13.09 -5.95 -3.79
C ASP A 128 -12.80 -6.97 -4.90
N TYR A 129 -13.85 -7.47 -5.56
CA TYR A 129 -13.77 -8.36 -6.73
C TYR A 129 -13.21 -7.64 -7.97
N ALA A 130 -11.94 -7.22 -7.88
CA ALA A 130 -11.22 -6.56 -8.94
C ALA A 130 -10.68 -7.60 -9.93
N SER A 131 -11.01 -7.46 -11.22
CA SER A 131 -10.53 -8.39 -12.24
C SER A 131 -9.00 -8.34 -12.40
N ALA A 132 -8.37 -9.51 -12.44
CA ALA A 132 -6.96 -9.67 -12.80
C ALA A 132 -6.60 -9.22 -14.24
N THR A 133 -7.58 -9.03 -15.13
CA THR A 133 -7.34 -8.79 -16.56
C THR A 133 -6.59 -7.48 -16.81
N VAL A 134 -7.11 -6.37 -16.29
CA VAL A 134 -6.52 -5.04 -16.48
C VAL A 134 -5.08 -4.96 -15.94
N PRO A 135 -4.79 -5.37 -14.69
CA PRO A 135 -3.42 -5.33 -14.18
C PRO A 135 -2.48 -6.27 -14.93
N CYS A 136 -2.94 -7.45 -15.35
CA CYS A 136 -2.16 -8.36 -16.19
C CYS A 136 -1.80 -7.73 -17.54
N VAL A 137 -2.78 -7.15 -18.25
CA VAL A 137 -2.54 -6.53 -19.57
C VAL A 137 -1.60 -5.34 -19.45
N LEU A 138 -1.79 -4.50 -18.43
CA LEU A 138 -0.94 -3.32 -18.23
C LEU A 138 0.51 -3.72 -17.92
N HIS A 139 0.69 -4.73 -17.08
CA HIS A 139 2.00 -5.31 -16.80
C HIS A 139 2.65 -5.88 -18.06
N ALA A 140 1.92 -6.68 -18.84
CA ALA A 140 2.43 -7.28 -20.09
C ALA A 140 2.89 -6.21 -21.09
N VAL A 141 2.13 -5.11 -21.25
CA VAL A 141 2.51 -4.03 -22.17
C VAL A 141 3.80 -3.34 -21.72
N PHE A 142 3.94 -3.02 -20.43
CA PHE A 142 5.09 -2.25 -19.94
C PHE A 142 6.36 -3.09 -19.72
N VAL A 143 6.24 -4.32 -19.19
CA VAL A 143 7.40 -5.19 -18.92
C VAL A 143 7.76 -6.00 -20.16
N GLU A 144 6.87 -6.89 -20.59
CA GLU A 144 7.16 -7.82 -21.69
C GLU A 144 7.30 -7.06 -23.00
N GLY A 145 6.41 -6.11 -23.26
CA GLY A 145 6.49 -5.22 -24.42
C GLY A 145 7.76 -4.36 -24.40
N GLY A 146 8.13 -3.80 -23.24
CA GLY A 146 9.36 -3.03 -23.08
C GLY A 146 10.61 -3.87 -23.36
N LEU A 147 10.67 -5.10 -22.84
CA LEU A 147 11.78 -6.03 -23.07
C LEU A 147 11.88 -6.46 -24.54
N ALA A 148 10.74 -6.71 -25.20
CA ALA A 148 10.69 -7.03 -26.63
C ALA A 148 11.20 -5.86 -27.50
N VAL A 149 10.82 -4.63 -27.16
CA VAL A 149 11.34 -3.42 -27.83
C VAL A 149 12.83 -3.27 -27.58
N ALA A 150 13.31 -3.43 -26.34
CA ALA A 150 14.72 -3.35 -26.00
C ALA A 150 15.56 -4.39 -26.75
N ALA A 151 15.09 -5.64 -26.82
CA ALA A 151 15.74 -6.72 -27.56
C ALA A 151 15.79 -6.42 -29.07
N THR A 152 14.71 -5.86 -29.62
CA THR A 152 14.66 -5.43 -31.03
C THR A 152 15.66 -4.30 -31.27
N VAL A 153 15.71 -3.28 -30.42
CA VAL A 153 16.68 -2.18 -30.55
C VAL A 153 18.12 -2.70 -30.49
N ALA A 154 18.41 -3.63 -29.58
CA ALA A 154 19.73 -4.26 -29.48
C ALA A 154 20.09 -5.12 -30.70
N ALA A 155 19.13 -5.87 -31.27
CA ALA A 155 19.35 -6.72 -32.44
C ALA A 155 19.60 -5.90 -33.72
N PHE A 156 19.03 -4.70 -33.81
CA PHE A 156 19.18 -3.79 -34.94
C PHE A 156 20.19 -2.66 -34.66
N ASN A 157 21.12 -2.88 -33.73
CA ASN A 157 22.15 -1.91 -33.37
C ASN A 157 23.00 -1.54 -34.61
N GLY A 158 22.99 -0.25 -34.97
CA GLY A 158 23.65 0.28 -36.17
C GLY A 158 22.74 0.50 -37.40
N LEU A 159 21.50 -0.01 -37.40
CA LEU A 159 20.48 0.32 -38.41
C LEU A 159 19.54 1.44 -37.97
N ILE A 160 19.42 1.65 -36.66
CA ILE A 160 18.62 2.72 -36.05
C ILE A 160 19.47 3.98 -35.98
N ASP A 161 18.91 5.13 -36.34
CA ASP A 161 19.63 6.39 -36.26
C ASP A 161 20.01 6.73 -34.80
N PRO A 162 21.17 7.35 -34.54
CA PRO A 162 21.64 7.61 -33.18
C PRO A 162 20.68 8.44 -32.34
N MET A 163 19.89 9.33 -32.96
CA MET A 163 18.92 10.16 -32.24
C MET A 163 17.68 9.35 -31.85
N ALA A 164 17.15 8.51 -32.73
CA ALA A 164 16.07 7.58 -32.40
C ALA A 164 16.51 6.57 -31.34
N SER A 165 17.72 6.02 -31.43
CA SER A 165 18.26 5.14 -30.38
C SER A 165 18.29 5.84 -29.03
N TYR A 166 18.73 7.11 -28.97
CA TYR A 166 18.71 7.89 -27.73
C TYR A 166 17.31 8.06 -27.15
N TYR A 167 16.32 8.47 -27.96
CA TYR A 167 14.93 8.62 -27.49
C TYR A 167 14.28 7.30 -27.08
N LEU A 168 14.63 6.20 -27.76
CA LEU A 168 14.17 4.86 -27.40
C LEU A 168 14.77 4.42 -26.07
N CYS A 169 16.06 4.66 -25.83
CA CYS A 169 16.70 4.38 -24.55
C CYS A 169 16.06 5.18 -23.40
N GLU A 170 15.84 6.49 -23.58
CA GLU A 170 15.14 7.32 -22.59
C GLU A 170 13.72 6.80 -22.33
N GLY A 171 12.97 6.44 -23.38
CA GLY A 171 11.64 5.87 -23.27
C GLY A 171 11.59 4.52 -22.55
N LEU A 172 12.57 3.65 -22.82
CA LEU A 172 12.69 2.34 -22.18
C LEU A 172 13.05 2.46 -20.69
N LEU A 173 13.99 3.35 -20.35
CA LEU A 173 14.33 3.65 -18.94
C LEU A 173 13.13 4.22 -18.20
N PHE A 174 12.37 5.11 -18.86
CA PHE A 174 11.17 5.68 -18.29
C PHE A 174 10.06 4.64 -18.08
N SER A 175 9.81 3.80 -19.08
CA SER A 175 8.84 2.70 -19.02
C SER A 175 9.21 1.69 -17.93
N TRP A 176 10.50 1.33 -17.81
CA TRP A 176 11.02 0.45 -16.77
C TRP A 176 10.70 0.99 -15.37
N TRP A 177 11.02 2.26 -15.14
CA TRP A 177 10.79 2.90 -13.85
C TRP A 177 9.29 3.03 -13.50
N LEU A 178 8.46 3.44 -14.46
CA LEU A 178 7.00 3.48 -14.27
C LEU A 178 6.44 2.10 -13.94
N CYS A 179 6.96 1.06 -14.58
CA CYS A 179 6.53 -0.30 -14.31
C CYS A 179 6.91 -0.74 -12.89
N GLY A 180 8.12 -0.43 -12.43
CA GLY A 180 8.53 -0.69 -11.04
C GLY A 180 7.62 -0.01 -10.03
N ALA A 181 7.24 1.25 -10.27
CA ALA A 181 6.27 1.95 -9.43
C ALA A 181 4.87 1.30 -9.50
N TYR A 182 4.41 0.94 -10.69
CA TYR A 182 3.11 0.28 -10.87
C TYR A 182 3.03 -1.08 -10.17
N THR A 183 4.08 -1.89 -10.28
CA THR A 183 4.13 -3.24 -9.71
C THR A 183 4.27 -3.22 -8.19
N SER A 184 4.99 -2.22 -7.65
CA SER A 184 5.12 -2.00 -6.20
C SER A 184 3.80 -1.74 -5.46
N ILE A 185 2.72 -1.41 -6.19
CA ILE A 185 1.39 -1.22 -5.61
C ILE A 185 0.93 -2.43 -4.81
N VAL A 186 1.17 -3.64 -5.31
CA VAL A 186 0.75 -4.86 -4.62
C VAL A 186 1.51 -5.00 -3.31
N ARG A 187 2.83 -4.75 -3.30
CA ARG A 187 3.62 -4.72 -2.06
C ARG A 187 3.05 -3.74 -1.05
N LEU A 188 2.69 -2.53 -1.49
CA LEU A 188 2.08 -1.51 -0.62
C LEU A 188 0.71 -1.97 -0.08
N MET A 189 -0.11 -2.62 -0.91
CA MET A 189 -1.38 -3.21 -0.47
C MET A 189 -1.14 -4.28 0.59
N LEU A 190 -0.11 -5.14 0.42
CA LEU A 190 0.27 -6.16 1.41
C LEU A 190 0.76 -5.54 2.72
N HIS A 191 1.61 -4.50 2.68
CA HIS A 191 2.05 -3.80 3.90
C HIS A 191 0.86 -3.26 4.69
N ASN A 192 -0.12 -2.66 4.00
CA ASN A 192 -1.31 -2.13 4.66
C ASN A 192 -2.24 -3.24 5.15
N LYS A 193 -2.41 -4.31 4.36
CA LYS A 193 -3.37 -5.40 4.63
C LYS A 193 -2.90 -6.34 5.75
N TYR A 194 -1.59 -6.61 5.82
CA TYR A 194 -1.00 -7.53 6.80
C TYR A 194 -0.13 -6.82 7.84
N HIS A 195 -0.19 -5.49 7.90
CA HIS A 195 0.61 -4.67 8.82
C HIS A 195 2.11 -5.03 8.80
N LEU A 196 2.67 -5.22 7.60
CA LEU A 196 4.05 -5.70 7.46
C LEU A 196 5.08 -4.63 7.83
N GLU A 197 6.17 -5.04 8.47
CA GLU A 197 7.29 -4.18 8.83
C GLU A 197 7.86 -3.44 7.61
N ASN A 198 8.13 -2.14 7.75
CA ASN A 198 8.75 -1.36 6.69
C ASN A 198 10.15 -1.92 6.36
N GLU A 199 10.35 -2.29 5.11
CA GLU A 199 11.64 -2.77 4.65
C GLU A 199 12.65 -1.62 4.46
N PRO A 200 13.96 -1.91 4.55
CA PRO A 200 15.00 -0.91 4.34
C PRO A 200 15.06 -0.37 2.89
N CYS A 201 14.42 -1.04 1.93
CA CYS A 201 14.41 -0.66 0.51
C CYS A 201 13.03 -0.15 0.06
N ASP A 202 13.00 0.91 -0.75
CA ASP A 202 11.76 1.42 -1.34
C ASP A 202 11.11 0.34 -2.25
N PRO A 203 9.81 0.06 -2.13
CA PRO A 203 9.11 -0.96 -2.91
C PRO A 203 9.31 -0.87 -4.43
N CYS A 204 9.45 0.35 -4.98
CA CYS A 204 9.69 0.53 -6.41
C CYS A 204 11.08 0.03 -6.81
N LEU A 205 12.09 0.23 -5.96
CA LEU A 205 13.45 -0.20 -6.21
C LEU A 205 13.54 -1.74 -6.23
N VAL A 206 12.84 -2.40 -5.31
CA VAL A 206 12.78 -3.87 -5.26
C VAL A 206 12.23 -4.43 -6.57
N HIS A 207 11.14 -3.87 -7.09
CA HIS A 207 10.62 -4.28 -8.39
C HIS A 207 11.50 -3.85 -9.57
N CYS A 208 12.21 -2.73 -9.49
CA CYS A 208 13.17 -2.32 -10.53
C CYS A 208 14.40 -3.22 -10.64
N CYS A 209 14.86 -3.82 -9.55
CA CYS A 209 16.11 -4.60 -9.52
C CYS A 209 15.87 -6.12 -9.44
N LEU A 210 14.79 -6.52 -8.76
CA LEU A 210 14.47 -7.90 -8.42
C LEU A 210 13.01 -8.21 -8.80
N HIS A 211 12.56 -7.71 -9.96
CA HIS A 211 11.17 -7.81 -10.42
C HIS A 211 10.57 -9.21 -10.26
N TRP A 212 11.33 -10.20 -10.75
CA TRP A 212 11.01 -11.62 -10.69
C TRP A 212 10.76 -12.10 -9.25
N CYS A 213 11.69 -11.76 -8.38
CA CYS A 213 11.72 -12.21 -7.00
C CYS A 213 10.63 -11.56 -6.17
N ALA A 214 10.39 -10.27 -6.39
CA ALA A 214 9.35 -9.50 -5.73
C ALA A 214 7.96 -10.07 -6.02
N LEU A 215 7.65 -10.37 -7.29
CA LEU A 215 6.36 -10.98 -7.68
C LEU A 215 6.14 -12.34 -7.03
N CYS A 216 7.19 -13.18 -6.99
CA CYS A 216 7.11 -14.48 -6.35
C CYS A 216 6.94 -14.36 -4.84
N GLN A 217 7.66 -13.46 -4.19
CA GLN A 217 7.55 -13.23 -2.75
C GLN A 217 6.13 -12.79 -2.39
N GLU A 218 5.59 -11.77 -3.06
CA GLU A 218 4.21 -11.28 -2.84
C GLU A 218 3.19 -12.41 -2.97
N HIS A 219 3.32 -13.24 -4.01
CA HIS A 219 2.43 -14.37 -4.24
C HIS A 219 2.48 -15.40 -3.10
N ARG A 220 3.70 -15.77 -2.69
CA ARG A 220 3.90 -16.75 -1.63
C ARG A 220 3.42 -16.21 -0.28
N GLU A 221 3.65 -14.93 0.00
CA GLU A 221 3.17 -14.29 1.22
C GLU A 221 1.65 -14.39 1.32
N MET A 222 0.92 -13.96 0.28
CA MET A 222 -0.55 -14.06 0.27
C MET A 222 -1.03 -15.51 0.44
N LYS A 223 -0.37 -16.46 -0.24
CA LYS A 223 -0.69 -17.89 -0.14
C LYS A 223 -0.45 -18.44 1.28
N ALA A 224 0.65 -18.07 1.93
CA ALA A 224 0.98 -18.47 3.29
C ALA A 224 -0.05 -17.92 4.30
N ARG A 225 -0.38 -16.62 4.20
CA ARG A 225 -1.40 -16.00 5.06
C ARG A 225 -2.79 -16.62 4.87
N LEU A 226 -3.15 -17.02 3.64
CA LEU A 226 -4.41 -17.73 3.38
C LEU A 226 -4.42 -19.13 4.00
N SER A 227 -3.31 -19.87 3.94
CA SER A 227 -3.23 -21.20 4.56
C SER A 227 -3.30 -21.13 6.08
N ASP A 228 -2.66 -20.14 6.72
CA ASP A 228 -2.68 -20.00 8.18
C ASP A 228 -4.10 -19.68 8.70
N ASN A 229 -4.84 -18.83 7.99
CA ASN A 229 -6.23 -18.53 8.31
C ASN A 229 -7.15 -19.77 8.24
N PHE A 230 -6.87 -20.72 7.34
CA PHE A 230 -7.66 -21.97 7.25
C PHE A 230 -7.33 -22.96 8.38
N VAL A 231 -6.09 -22.95 8.88
CA VAL A 231 -5.63 -23.87 9.93
C VAL A 231 -6.15 -23.48 11.32
N MET A 232 -6.47 -22.20 11.55
CA MET A 232 -7.19 -21.77 12.74
C MET A 232 -8.66 -22.21 12.65
N PRO A 233 -9.16 -23.15 13.50
CA PRO A 233 -10.57 -23.51 13.47
C PRO A 233 -11.38 -22.26 13.80
N MET A 234 -12.30 -21.89 12.89
CA MET A 234 -13.29 -20.86 13.13
C MET A 234 -13.87 -21.08 14.53
N THR A 235 -13.62 -20.14 15.44
CA THR A 235 -14.13 -20.24 16.81
C THR A 235 -15.64 -20.28 16.73
N LEU A 236 -16.21 -21.47 16.93
CA LEU A 236 -17.65 -21.64 17.00
C LEU A 236 -18.10 -20.96 18.30
N VAL A 237 -18.42 -19.67 18.19
CA VAL A 237 -19.05 -18.91 19.26
C VAL A 237 -20.45 -19.49 19.42
N ASN A 238 -20.59 -20.42 20.35
CA ASN A 238 -21.91 -20.93 20.74
C ASN A 238 -22.73 -19.75 21.25
N ALA A 239 -23.95 -19.59 20.72
CA ALA A 239 -24.88 -18.59 21.20
C ALA A 239 -25.07 -18.78 22.72
N PRO A 240 -25.09 -17.69 23.51
CA PRO A 240 -25.37 -17.80 24.93
C PRO A 240 -26.72 -18.51 25.12
N PRO A 241 -26.83 -19.42 26.11
CA PRO A 241 -28.08 -20.13 26.36
C PRO A 241 -29.20 -19.11 26.59
N VAL A 242 -30.35 -19.34 25.95
CA VAL A 242 -31.51 -18.46 26.05
C VAL A 242 -31.85 -18.29 27.53
N GLN A 243 -31.59 -17.08 28.05
CA GLN A 243 -31.86 -16.74 29.44
C GLN A 243 -33.38 -16.59 29.60
N GLN A 244 -34.03 -17.64 30.09
CA GLN A 244 -35.44 -17.59 30.41
C GLN A 244 -35.63 -16.71 31.65
N MET A 245 -36.28 -15.56 31.47
CA MET A 245 -36.80 -14.78 32.60
C MET A 245 -38.04 -15.49 33.12
N ASN A 246 -37.90 -16.22 34.23
CA ASN A 246 -39.06 -16.70 34.96
C ASN A 246 -39.73 -15.50 35.65
N PRO A 247 -41.04 -15.29 35.49
CA PRO A 247 -41.76 -14.30 36.28
C PRO A 247 -41.68 -14.72 37.76
N ALA A 248 -41.36 -13.77 38.62
CA ALA A 248 -41.41 -13.95 40.06
C ALA A 248 -42.82 -14.42 40.45
N GLN A 249 -42.91 -15.53 41.18
CA GLN A 249 -44.14 -15.94 41.82
C GLN A 249 -44.32 -15.11 43.09
N GLU A 250 -45.40 -14.31 43.06
CA GLU A 250 -46.07 -13.53 44.13
C GLU A 250 -45.32 -12.35 44.78
#